data_AF-A0A7S2CWB7-F1
#
_entry.id   AF-A0A7S2CWB7-F1
#
_cell.length_a   1.000
_cell.length_b   1.000
_cell.length_c   1.000
_cell.angle_alpha   90.00
_cell.angle_beta   90.00
_cell.angle_gamma   90.00
#
_symmetry.space_group_name_H-M   'P 1'
#
loop_
_entity.id
_entity.type
_entity.pdbx_description
1 polymer ?
#
loop_
_entity_poly.entity_id
_entity_poly.type
_entity_poly.pdbx_seq_one_letter_code
_entity_poly.pdbx_strand_id
1 'polypeptide(L)'
;TLGPPRTERDGGAMFNAYEDEHCDVQVLNLFVDTNTCISERVGVDCGCFSVGDHHFAARTCAEKALWLRAISNIKVKLRHKASNPTASELRSYRAAVFEHIRKLPRIPEEEIAE
;
A
#
# COMPACT_ATOMS: atom_id res chain seq x y z
N THR A 1 -4.87 -28.66 12.71
CA THR A 1 -3.57 -28.12 13.15
C THR A 1 -3.25 -26.88 12.35
N LEU A 2 -3.70 -25.71 12.83
CA LEU A 2 -3.25 -24.43 12.27
C LEU A 2 -1.79 -24.24 12.71
N GLY A 3 -0.89 -24.13 11.74
CA GLY A 3 0.50 -23.77 11.99
C GLY A 3 0.61 -22.35 12.59
N PRO A 4 1.74 -22.02 13.21
CA PRO A 4 1.95 -20.69 13.78
C PRO A 4 1.82 -19.62 12.70
N PRO A 5 1.38 -18.39 13.05
CA PRO A 5 1.39 -17.28 12.10
C PRO A 5 2.81 -17.08 11.62
N ARG A 6 3.01 -17.11 10.29
CA ARG A 6 4.30 -16.89 9.65
C ARG A 6 4.71 -15.42 9.80
N THR A 7 5.08 -15.00 11.00
CA THR A 7 5.54 -13.64 11.30
C THR A 7 7.04 -13.67 11.59
N GLU A 8 7.82 -13.86 10.53
CA GLU A 8 9.15 -13.30 10.30
C GLU A 8 9.72 -13.96 9.05
N ARG A 9 9.39 -13.39 7.88
CA ARG A 9 10.21 -13.59 6.69
C ARG A 9 11.23 -12.45 6.70
N ASP A 10 12.45 -12.75 7.13
CA ASP A 10 13.56 -11.82 7.08
C ASP A 10 13.67 -11.20 5.68
N GLY A 11 13.72 -9.87 5.61
CA GLY A 11 14.04 -9.13 4.38
C GLY A 11 12.86 -8.57 3.56
N GLY A 12 11.63 -8.61 4.06
CA GLY A 12 10.48 -8.02 3.35
C GLY A 12 9.40 -7.42 4.25
N ALA A 13 8.41 -6.80 3.61
CA ALA A 13 7.23 -6.22 4.23
C ALA A 13 5.96 -6.89 3.68
N MET A 14 4.85 -6.80 4.42
CA MET A 14 3.56 -7.29 3.95
C MET A 14 2.68 -6.14 3.47
N PHE A 15 2.07 -6.30 2.30
CA PHE A 15 0.97 -5.48 1.82
C PHE A 15 -0.33 -6.28 1.94
N ASN A 16 -1.12 -5.93 2.95
CA ASN A 16 -2.36 -6.60 3.28
C ASN A 16 -3.56 -5.74 2.87
N ALA A 17 -4.60 -6.38 2.35
CA ALA A 17 -5.92 -5.77 2.20
C ALA A 17 -6.97 -6.64 2.87
N TYR A 18 -8.02 -5.99 3.35
CA TYR A 18 -9.14 -6.60 4.05
C TYR A 18 -10.42 -6.26 3.31
N GLU A 19 -11.47 -7.02 3.58
CA GLU A 19 -12.80 -6.78 3.02
C GLU A 19 -13.30 -5.36 3.33
N ASP A 20 -13.01 -4.87 4.54
CA ASP A 20 -13.41 -3.56 5.03
C ASP A 20 -12.43 -2.99 6.08
N GLU A 21 -12.81 -1.88 6.72
CA GLU A 21 -12.03 -1.22 7.76
C GLU A 21 -11.94 -1.97 9.10
N HIS A 22 -12.81 -2.95 9.37
CA HIS A 22 -12.78 -3.73 10.62
C HIS A 22 -11.58 -4.69 10.64
N CYS A 23 -11.01 -4.97 9.48
CA CYS A 23 -9.83 -5.82 9.31
C CYS A 23 -10.04 -7.27 9.76
N ASP A 24 -11.28 -7.76 9.75
CA ASP A 24 -11.62 -9.13 10.19
C ASP A 24 -11.32 -10.19 9.12
N VAL A 25 -11.61 -9.88 7.86
CA VAL A 25 -11.43 -10.80 6.72
C VAL A 25 -10.32 -10.28 5.81
N GLN A 26 -9.16 -10.95 5.84
CA GLN A 26 -8.04 -10.63 4.96
C GLN A 26 -8.30 -11.19 3.54
N VAL A 27 -8.39 -10.30 2.55
CA VAL A 27 -8.62 -10.67 1.14
C VAL A 27 -7.35 -10.66 0.29
N LEU A 28 -6.30 -9.97 0.76
CA LEU A 28 -5.00 -9.93 0.09
C LEU A 28 -3.85 -10.01 1.09
N ASN A 29 -2.83 -10.79 0.75
CA ASN A 29 -1.62 -10.94 1.54
C ASN A 29 -0.38 -11.00 0.63
N LEU A 30 0.17 -9.85 0.25
CA LEU A 30 1.27 -9.74 -0.71
C LEU A 30 2.61 -9.47 0.00
N PHE A 31 3.60 -10.33 -0.23
CA PHE A 31 4.96 -10.12 0.26
C PHE A 31 5.70 -9.15 -0.67
N VAL A 32 6.23 -8.06 -0.10
CA VAL A 32 7.02 -7.04 -0.80
C VAL A 32 8.47 -7.11 -0.33
N ASP A 33 9.38 -7.33 -1.27
CA ASP A 33 10.83 -7.27 -1.04
C ASP A 33 11.49 -6.18 -1.90
N THR A 34 12.82 -6.11 -1.89
CA THR A 34 13.58 -5.15 -2.69
C THR A 34 13.43 -5.36 -4.21
N ASN A 35 13.13 -6.59 -4.63
CA ASN A 35 13.05 -7.02 -6.03
C ASN A 35 11.65 -6.86 -6.61
N THR A 36 10.63 -6.73 -5.76
CA THR A 36 9.23 -6.56 -6.14
C THR A 36 9.06 -5.35 -7.05
N CYS A 37 8.64 -5.55 -8.30
CA CYS A 37 8.44 -4.46 -9.26
C CYS A 37 7.28 -3.56 -8.82
N ILE A 38 7.43 -2.25 -8.99
CA ILE A 38 6.33 -1.29 -8.82
C ILE A 38 6.29 -0.45 -10.09
N SER A 39 5.12 -0.36 -10.71
CA SER A 39 4.98 0.37 -11.97
C SER A 39 3.63 1.03 -12.09
N GLU A 40 3.61 2.15 -12.82
CA GLU A 40 2.39 2.79 -13.28
C GLU A 40 1.95 2.16 -14.60
N ARG A 41 0.63 2.09 -14.81
CA ARG A 41 0.08 1.74 -16.13
C ARG A 41 -0.09 3.02 -16.95
N VAL A 42 0.36 2.99 -18.20
CA VAL A 42 0.28 4.15 -19.12
C VAL A 42 -1.16 4.35 -19.59
N GLY A 43 -1.68 5.57 -19.43
CA GLY A 43 -3.00 6.00 -19.87
C GLY A 43 -3.30 7.42 -19.38
N VAL A 44 -4.17 8.16 -20.09
CA VAL A 44 -4.63 9.48 -19.64
C VAL A 44 -5.48 9.30 -18.38
N ASP A 45 -5.18 10.06 -17.33
CA ASP A 45 -5.87 10.01 -16.03
C ASP A 45 -6.01 8.62 -15.40
N CYS A 46 -5.07 7.72 -15.71
CA CYS A 46 -5.08 6.35 -15.24
C CYS A 46 -4.69 6.24 -13.75
N GLY A 47 -5.65 5.83 -12.91
CA GLY A 47 -5.45 5.49 -11.50
C GLY A 47 -4.82 4.10 -11.26
N CYS A 48 -4.48 3.35 -12.32
CA CYS A 48 -3.99 1.98 -12.19
C CYS A 48 -2.48 1.88 -11.97
N PHE A 49 -2.07 0.90 -11.15
CA PHE A 49 -0.68 0.59 -10.86
C PHE A 49 -0.48 -0.90 -10.60
N SER A 50 0.77 -1.35 -10.56
CA SER A 50 1.13 -2.72 -10.21
C SER A 50 2.13 -2.80 -9.06
N VAL A 51 1.99 -3.88 -8.29
CA VAL A 51 2.95 -4.30 -7.26
C VAL A 51 3.23 -5.79 -7.48
N GLY A 52 4.43 -6.12 -7.93
CA GLY A 52 4.72 -7.45 -8.48
C GLY A 52 3.78 -7.76 -9.65
N ASP A 53 3.17 -8.94 -9.61
CA ASP A 53 2.23 -9.40 -10.64
C ASP A 53 0.77 -9.00 -10.35
N HIS A 54 0.53 -8.16 -9.35
CA HIS A 54 -0.82 -7.73 -8.97
C HIS A 54 -1.14 -6.34 -9.53
N HIS A 55 -2.35 -6.19 -10.04
CA HIS A 55 -2.87 -4.94 -10.58
C HIS A 55 -3.89 -4.33 -9.63
N PHE A 56 -3.76 -3.02 -9.44
CA PHE A 56 -4.60 -2.23 -8.54
C PHE A 56 -5.15 -1.03 -9.30
N ALA A 57 -6.33 -0.58 -8.90
CA ALA A 57 -6.94 0.67 -9.33
C ALA A 57 -7.18 1.56 -8.11
N ALA A 58 -6.68 2.79 -8.16
CA ALA A 58 -7.06 3.85 -7.24
C ALA A 58 -8.16 4.71 -7.86
N ARG A 59 -8.92 5.43 -7.03
CA ARG A 59 -10.03 6.26 -7.50
C ARG A 59 -9.55 7.45 -8.32
N THR A 60 -8.37 7.98 -8.01
CA THR A 60 -7.73 9.08 -8.77
C THR A 60 -6.24 8.84 -9.01
N CYS A 61 -5.66 9.55 -9.99
CA CYS A 61 -4.20 9.65 -10.15
C CYS A 61 -3.48 10.13 -8.89
N ALA A 62 -4.10 11.05 -8.13
CA ALA A 62 -3.52 11.57 -6.90
C ALA A 62 -3.47 10.51 -5.80
N GLU A 63 -4.53 9.70 -5.68
CA GLU A 63 -4.56 8.56 -4.76
C GLU A 63 -3.56 7.46 -5.18
N LYS A 64 -3.47 7.15 -6.49
CA LYS A 64 -2.43 6.28 -7.04
C LYS A 64 -1.03 6.75 -6.64
N ALA A 65 -0.73 8.04 -6.80
CA ALA A 65 0.57 8.60 -6.44
C ALA A 65 0.87 8.44 -4.94
N LEU A 66 -0.15 8.55 -4.07
CA LEU A 66 0.00 8.31 -2.64
C LEU A 66 0.37 6.86 -2.34
N TRP A 67 -0.31 5.88 -2.97
CA TRP A 67 0.01 4.46 -2.85
C TRP A 67 1.44 4.16 -3.29
N LEU A 68 1.83 4.61 -4.49
CA LEU A 68 3.16 4.40 -5.04
C LEU A 68 4.26 4.99 -4.16
N ARG A 69 4.03 6.17 -3.59
CA ARG A 69 4.95 6.79 -2.64
C ARG A 69 5.09 5.95 -1.36
N ALA A 70 3.97 5.48 -0.79
CA ALA A 70 4.00 4.67 0.42
C ALA A 70 4.79 3.38 0.23
N ILE A 71 4.53 2.64 -0.85
CA ILE A 71 5.21 1.38 -1.14
C ILE A 71 6.68 1.62 -1.49
N SER A 72 6.99 2.67 -2.26
CA SER A 72 8.38 3.05 -2.56
C SER A 72 9.19 3.39 -1.30
N ASN A 73 8.59 4.09 -0.34
CA ASN A 73 9.22 4.37 0.95
C ASN A 73 9.53 3.09 1.74
N ILE A 74 8.63 2.10 1.70
CA ILE A 74 8.90 0.78 2.30
C ILE A 74 10.07 0.10 1.58
N LYS A 75 10.11 0.11 0.24
CA LYS A 75 11.24 -0.45 -0.50
C LYS A 75 12.58 0.21 -0.18
N VAL A 76 12.60 1.53 0.04
CA VAL A 76 13.80 2.25 0.51
C VAL A 76 14.24 1.70 1.88
N LYS A 77 13.31 1.54 2.83
CA LYS A 77 13.62 0.97 4.16
C LYS A 77 14.17 -0.46 4.06
N LEU A 78 13.56 -1.30 3.23
CA LEU A 78 14.02 -2.67 2.99
C LEU A 78 15.44 -2.69 2.39
N ARG A 79 15.71 -1.83 1.40
CA ARG A 79 17.04 -1.73 0.77
C ARG A 79 18.12 -1.34 1.77
N HIS A 80 17.80 -0.45 2.69
CA HIS A 80 18.72 -0.01 3.75
C HIS A 80 18.72 -0.92 4.98
N LYS A 81 18.00 -2.06 4.94
CA LYS A 81 17.87 -2.98 6.07
C LYS A 81 17.47 -2.25 7.36
N ALA A 82 16.61 -1.25 7.23
CA ALA A 82 16.13 -0.49 8.37
C ALA A 82 15.38 -1.42 9.32
N SER A 83 15.58 -1.22 10.62
CA SER A 83 14.83 -1.94 11.65
C SER A 83 13.33 -1.68 11.54
N ASN A 84 12.54 -2.59 12.13
CA ASN A 84 11.10 -2.38 12.24
C ASN A 84 10.81 -1.05 12.96
N PRO A 85 9.85 -0.26 12.44
CA PRO A 85 9.56 1.05 13.00
C PRO A 85 8.97 0.91 14.41
N THR A 86 9.41 1.80 15.29
CA THR A 86 8.85 1.93 16.64
C THR A 86 7.40 2.40 16.58
N ALA A 87 6.67 2.23 17.69
CA ALA A 87 5.30 2.74 17.81
C ALA A 87 5.21 4.27 17.59
N SER A 88 6.26 5.03 17.96
CA SER A 88 6.31 6.47 17.73
C SER A 88 6.45 6.82 16.27
N GLU A 89 7.37 6.15 15.56
CA GLU A 89 7.55 6.31 14.12
C GLU A 89 6.31 5.92 13.34
N LEU A 90 5.65 4.82 13.70
CA LEU A 90 4.38 4.41 13.09
C LEU A 90 3.30 5.48 13.23
N ARG A 91 3.18 6.14 14.40
CA ARG A 91 2.26 7.27 14.58
C ARG A 91 2.60 8.42 13.65
N SER A 92 3.88 8.79 13.54
CA SER A 92 4.33 9.85 12.63
C SER A 92 4.05 9.53 11.17
N TYR A 93 4.29 8.29 10.73
CA TYR A 93 4.01 7.88 9.36
C TYR A 93 2.51 7.91 9.06
N ARG A 94 1.68 7.40 9.98
CA ARG A 94 0.22 7.45 9.85
C ARG A 94 -0.27 8.90 9.76
N ALA A 95 0.22 9.78 10.63
CA ALA A 95 -0.13 11.20 10.60
C ALA A 95 0.20 11.86 9.25
N ALA A 96 1.42 11.61 8.74
CA ALA A 96 1.84 12.14 7.44
C ALA A 96 0.98 11.60 6.27
N VAL A 97 0.59 10.32 6.32
CA VAL A 97 -0.34 9.73 5.33
C VAL A 97 -1.70 10.41 5.42
N PHE A 98 -2.29 10.54 6.61
CA PHE A 98 -3.58 11.20 6.79
C PHE A 98 -3.58 12.67 6.35
N GLU A 99 -2.48 13.40 6.56
CA GLU A 99 -2.35 14.78 6.08
C GLU A 99 -2.44 14.84 4.55
N HIS A 100 -1.88 13.86 3.84
CA HIS A 100 -1.95 13.81 2.37
C HIS A 100 -3.34 13.38 1.89
N ILE A 101 -3.97 12.39 2.54
CA ILE A 101 -5.32 11.93 2.21
C ILE A 101 -6.32 13.10 2.27
N ARG A 102 -6.22 13.96 3.29
CA ARG A 102 -7.09 15.15 3.43
C ARG A 102 -6.96 16.16 2.28
N LYS A 103 -5.86 16.13 1.54
CA LYS A 103 -5.60 17.02 0.39
C LYS A 103 -6.01 16.38 -0.94
N LEU A 104 -6.41 15.10 -0.96
CA LEU A 104 -6.85 14.44 -2.17
C LEU A 104 -8.20 14.99 -2.62
N PRO A 105 -8.44 15.08 -3.95
CA PRO A 105 -9.75 15.45 -4.48
C PRO A 105 -10.79 14.42 -4.04
N ARG A 106 -11.98 14.90 -3.66
CA ARG A 106 -13.14 14.05 -3.40
C ARG A 106 -13.78 13.72 -4.75
N ILE A 107 -13.98 12.42 -5.01
CA ILE A 107 -14.83 12.00 -6.13
C ILE A 107 -16.25 11.82 -5.58
N PRO A 108 -17.28 12.43 -6.19
CA PRO A 108 -18.67 12.09 -5.88
C PRO A 108 -18.94 10.60 -6.12
N GLU A 109 -19.71 9.97 -5.24
CA GLU A 109 -20.02 8.52 -5.30
C GLU A 109 -20.74 8.10 -6.60
N GLU A 110 -21.29 9.06 -7.34
CA GLU A 110 -22.04 8.86 -8.59
C GLU A 110 -21.16 8.41 -9.79
N GLU A 111 -19.85 8.66 -9.77
CA GLU A 111 -18.92 8.32 -10.88
C GLU A 111 -18.21 6.96 -10.70
N ILE A 112 -18.46 6.23 -9.60
CA ILE A 112 -17.81 4.94 -9.32
C ILE A 112 -18.55 3.76 -10.01
N ALA A 113 -19.74 4.03 -10.57
CA ALA A 113 -20.61 3.04 -11.22
C ALA A 113 -20.84 3.35 -12.71
N GLU A 114 -19.79 3.28 -13.53
CA GLU A 114 -19.90 3.01 -14.98
C GLU A 114 -18.83 2.01 -15.44
#